data_AF-A0A432MHY5-F1
#
_entry.id   AF-A0A432MHY5-F1
#
_cell.length_a   1.000
_cell.length_b   1.000
_cell.length_c   1.000
_cell.angle_alpha   90.00
_cell.angle_beta   90.00
_cell.angle_gamma   90.00
#
_symmetry.space_group_name_H-M   'P 1'
#
loop_
_entity.id
_entity.type
_entity.pdbx_description
1 polymer ?
#
loop_
_entity_poly.entity_id
_entity_poly.type
_entity_poly.pdbx_seq_one_letter_code
_entity_poly.pdbx_strand_id
1 'polypeptide(L)'
;MADPSPPGPNRPELPSLPIVSLEPWEQRSRLERYGGFHYLAIGGLVLLVGMIGWFVWGVWSLREVWRDVYVLHDPSRPAADRILAADRLSRNPDVTQRQLYDISLRRDLPDPARYLVAEALTAEATKDDPRAFALAVARSEGWPDWLRLLHLRPLAYASGEGGAIEQEPLRELARHPDPVIRLWATYTLAQSSRSHRAERETLRALAQDGPHPDLAALLLRALEAEDDRGRNAALDEATSWIREHHPGASSVWSGWEQAGSGNRPSSPEEAAPGTSSDAEGA
;
A
#
# COMPACT_ATOMS: atom_id res chain seq x y z
N MET A 1 -99.69 -54.79 -49.80
CA MET A 1 -99.22 -54.15 -51.05
C MET A 1 -98.52 -52.86 -50.67
N ALA A 2 -97.38 -52.64 -51.31
CA ALA A 2 -96.45 -51.49 -51.24
C ALA A 2 -97.16 -50.12 -51.30
N ASP A 3 -96.59 -48.98 -50.92
CA ASP A 3 -95.18 -48.58 -50.74
C ASP A 3 -95.15 -47.24 -49.93
N PRO A 4 -94.01 -46.59 -49.64
CA PRO A 4 -93.70 -46.04 -48.33
C PRO A 4 -93.84 -44.52 -48.28
N SER A 5 -94.00 -43.96 -47.07
CA SER A 5 -93.86 -42.52 -46.86
C SER A 5 -92.37 -42.13 -46.91
N PRO A 6 -91.98 -41.13 -47.73
CA PRO A 6 -90.59 -40.70 -47.81
C PRO A 6 -90.22 -39.82 -46.61
N PRO A 7 -89.06 -40.03 -45.96
CA PRO A 7 -88.51 -39.05 -45.04
C PRO A 7 -87.90 -37.91 -45.87
N GLY A 8 -88.48 -36.71 -45.81
CA GLY A 8 -87.89 -35.52 -46.43
C GLY A 8 -86.76 -34.96 -45.56
N PRO A 9 -85.51 -34.88 -46.05
CA PRO A 9 -84.43 -34.18 -45.37
C PRO A 9 -84.05 -32.95 -46.20
N ASN A 10 -84.78 -31.85 -46.03
CA ASN A 10 -84.37 -30.55 -46.55
C ASN A 10 -83.85 -29.69 -45.40
N ARG A 11 -82.66 -30.02 -44.90
CA ARG A 11 -81.78 -29.03 -44.28
C ARG A 11 -80.66 -28.77 -45.28
N PRO A 12 -80.39 -27.51 -45.67
CA PRO A 12 -79.23 -27.19 -46.48
C PRO A 12 -77.98 -27.59 -45.69
N GLU A 13 -77.27 -28.61 -46.18
CA GLU A 13 -75.93 -28.95 -45.70
C GLU A 13 -74.99 -27.81 -46.11
N LEU A 14 -74.50 -27.08 -45.10
CA LEU A 14 -73.37 -26.19 -45.28
C LEU A 14 -72.19 -27.00 -45.84
N PRO A 15 -71.45 -26.49 -46.83
CA PRO A 15 -70.28 -27.19 -47.35
C PRO A 15 -69.33 -27.48 -46.19
N SER A 16 -68.96 -28.76 -46.02
CA SER A 16 -67.96 -29.18 -45.07
C SER A 16 -66.64 -28.53 -45.46
N LEU A 17 -66.36 -27.40 -44.82
CA LEU A 17 -65.03 -26.82 -44.85
C LEU A 17 -64.06 -27.92 -44.41
N PRO A 18 -62.92 -28.13 -45.09
CA PRO A 18 -61.90 -29.00 -44.57
C PRO A 18 -61.55 -28.44 -43.20
N ILE A 19 -61.87 -29.19 -42.15
CA ILE A 19 -61.30 -28.97 -40.84
C ILE A 19 -59.83 -29.30 -41.05
N VAL A 20 -59.06 -28.30 -41.44
CA VAL A 20 -57.62 -28.32 -41.28
C VAL A 20 -57.45 -28.47 -39.78
N SER A 21 -57.27 -29.72 -39.34
CA SER A 21 -56.63 -29.97 -38.07
C SER A 21 -55.27 -29.33 -38.24
N LEU A 22 -55.15 -28.10 -37.76
CA LEU A 22 -53.86 -27.52 -37.49
C LEU A 22 -53.23 -28.54 -36.54
N GLU A 23 -52.32 -29.37 -37.06
CA GLU A 23 -51.41 -30.15 -36.24
C GLU A 23 -50.98 -29.25 -35.09
N PRO A 24 -50.92 -29.76 -33.84
CA PRO A 24 -50.75 -28.90 -32.69
C PRO A 24 -49.34 -28.31 -32.71
N TRP A 25 -49.16 -27.20 -33.42
CA TRP A 25 -48.00 -26.33 -33.36
C TRP A 25 -47.82 -25.75 -31.95
N GLU A 26 -48.83 -25.94 -31.09
CA GLU A 26 -48.82 -25.66 -29.66
C GLU A 26 -48.05 -26.70 -28.81
N GLN A 27 -47.59 -27.82 -29.38
CA GLN A 27 -46.76 -28.80 -28.66
C GLN A 27 -45.24 -28.56 -28.78
N ARG A 28 -44.80 -27.33 -29.09
CA ARG A 28 -43.41 -26.97 -28.75
C ARG A 28 -43.29 -26.95 -27.23
N SER A 29 -42.62 -27.97 -26.69
CA SER A 29 -42.49 -28.16 -25.24
C SER A 29 -41.97 -26.87 -24.59
N ARG A 30 -42.41 -26.55 -23.36
CA ARG A 30 -41.95 -25.35 -22.64
C ARG A 30 -40.42 -25.23 -22.57
N LEU A 31 -39.71 -26.36 -22.70
CA LEU A 31 -38.25 -26.47 -22.84
C LEU A 31 -37.70 -25.81 -24.12
N GLU A 32 -38.41 -25.82 -25.25
CA GLU A 32 -37.97 -25.12 -26.47
C GLU A 32 -38.24 -23.61 -26.39
N ARG A 33 -39.31 -23.19 -25.71
CA ARG A 33 -39.69 -21.77 -25.59
C ARG A 33 -38.84 -20.98 -24.59
N TYR A 34 -38.32 -21.67 -23.56
CA TYR A 34 -37.53 -21.06 -22.49
C TYR A 34 -36.16 -21.72 -22.28
N GLY A 35 -35.76 -22.71 -23.08
CA GLY A 35 -34.49 -23.43 -22.90
C GLY A 35 -33.28 -22.51 -22.91
N GLY A 36 -33.22 -21.57 -23.87
CA GLY A 36 -32.16 -20.55 -23.90
C GLY A 36 -32.14 -19.67 -22.66
N PHE A 37 -33.31 -19.24 -22.17
CA PHE A 37 -33.42 -18.44 -20.94
C PHE A 37 -33.02 -19.25 -19.69
N HIS A 38 -33.32 -20.55 -19.65
CA HIS A 38 -32.92 -21.44 -18.58
C HIS A 38 -31.39 -21.60 -18.50
N TYR A 39 -30.73 -21.84 -19.63
CA TYR A 39 -29.26 -21.89 -19.69
C TYR A 39 -28.63 -20.54 -19.37
N LEU A 40 -29.23 -19.43 -19.81
CA LEU A 40 -28.78 -18.08 -19.48
C LEU A 40 -28.90 -17.81 -17.96
N ALA A 41 -30.02 -18.19 -17.35
CA ALA A 41 -30.24 -18.04 -15.92
C ALA A 41 -29.25 -18.89 -15.10
N ILE A 42 -29.01 -20.14 -15.51
CA ILE A 42 -27.99 -21.00 -14.89
C ILE A 42 -26.59 -20.40 -15.07
N GLY A 43 -26.24 -19.96 -16.28
CA GLY A 43 -24.95 -19.33 -16.56
C GLY A 43 -24.73 -18.06 -15.73
N GLY A 44 -25.74 -17.20 -15.64
CA GLY A 44 -25.71 -16.02 -14.79
C GLY A 44 -25.57 -16.36 -13.30
N LEU A 45 -26.26 -17.41 -12.82
CA LEU A 45 -26.13 -17.88 -11.45
C LEU A 45 -24.73 -18.42 -11.16
N VAL A 46 -24.16 -19.22 -12.06
CA VAL A 46 -22.79 -19.75 -11.92
C VAL A 46 -21.77 -18.62 -11.89
N LEU A 47 -21.90 -17.63 -12.78
CA LEU A 47 -21.05 -16.43 -12.79
C LEU A 47 -21.16 -15.68 -11.45
N LEU A 48 -22.38 -15.46 -10.96
CA LEU A 48 -22.63 -14.77 -9.70
C LEU A 48 -22.01 -15.51 -8.52
N VAL A 49 -22.21 -16.84 -8.42
CA VAL A 49 -21.61 -17.67 -7.38
C VAL A 49 -20.08 -17.62 -7.47
N GLY A 50 -19.52 -17.66 -8.68
CA GLY A 50 -18.08 -17.49 -8.90
C GLY A 50 -17.56 -16.14 -8.42
N MET A 51 -18.25 -15.04 -8.73
CA MET A 51 -17.89 -13.69 -8.25
C MET A 51 -17.97 -13.57 -6.73
N ILE A 52 -19.02 -14.12 -6.11
CA ILE A 52 -19.17 -14.14 -4.64
C ILE A 52 -18.02 -14.95 -4.03
N GLY A 53 -17.73 -16.14 -4.57
CA GLY A 53 -16.62 -16.97 -4.10
C GLY A 53 -15.26 -16.26 -4.20
N TRP A 54 -15.00 -15.62 -5.34
CA TRP A 54 -13.79 -14.81 -5.55
C TRP A 54 -13.69 -13.64 -4.57
N PHE A 55 -14.79 -12.91 -4.34
CA PHE A 55 -14.83 -11.81 -3.38
C PHE A 55 -14.59 -12.29 -1.94
N VAL A 56 -15.27 -13.35 -1.51
CA VAL A 56 -15.10 -13.95 -0.17
C VAL A 56 -13.65 -14.42 0.01
N TRP A 57 -13.07 -15.05 -1.02
CA TRP A 57 -11.66 -15.44 -1.00
C TRP A 57 -10.73 -14.24 -0.85
N GLY A 58 -10.95 -13.15 -1.60
CA GLY A 58 -10.16 -11.93 -1.50
C GLY A 58 -10.26 -11.24 -0.14
N VAL A 59 -11.45 -11.19 0.46
CA VAL A 59 -11.61 -10.69 1.84
C VAL A 59 -10.89 -11.59 2.84
N TRP A 60 -10.96 -12.91 2.67
CA TRP A 60 -10.31 -13.86 3.55
C TRP A 60 -8.77 -13.81 3.44
N SER A 61 -8.21 -13.61 2.26
CA SER A 61 -6.75 -13.46 2.09
C SER A 61 -6.21 -12.24 2.81
N LEU A 62 -7.00 -11.16 2.91
CA LEU A 62 -6.65 -9.94 3.64
C LEU A 62 -6.83 -10.04 5.17
N ARG A 63 -7.26 -11.19 5.72
CA ARG A 63 -7.55 -11.34 7.16
C ARG A 63 -6.37 -10.91 8.06
N GLU A 64 -5.14 -11.15 7.62
CA GLU A 64 -3.94 -10.83 8.39
C GLU A 64 -3.65 -9.33 8.40
N VAL A 65 -3.85 -8.66 7.25
CA VAL A 65 -3.78 -7.20 7.14
C VAL A 65 -4.82 -6.56 8.06
N TRP A 66 -6.07 -7.02 8.02
CA TRP A 66 -7.13 -6.48 8.88
C TRP A 66 -6.84 -6.67 10.37
N ARG A 67 -6.33 -7.85 10.76
CA ARG A 67 -5.93 -8.11 12.14
C ARG A 67 -4.84 -7.14 12.59
N ASP A 68 -3.81 -6.94 11.77
CA ASP A 68 -2.67 -6.11 12.15
C ASP A 68 -3.04 -4.62 12.16
N VAL A 69 -3.91 -4.16 11.23
CA VAL A 69 -4.50 -2.80 11.28
C VAL A 69 -5.32 -2.62 12.56
N TYR A 70 -6.14 -3.60 12.93
CA TYR A 70 -6.93 -3.53 14.17
C TYR A 70 -6.02 -3.42 15.40
N VAL A 71 -5.02 -4.30 15.50
CA VAL A 71 -4.06 -4.26 16.62
C VAL A 71 -3.31 -2.94 16.67
N LEU A 72 -2.84 -2.42 15.53
CA LEU A 72 -2.11 -1.17 15.45
C LEU A 72 -2.92 0.04 15.95
N HIS A 73 -4.21 0.09 15.59
CA HIS A 73 -5.10 1.22 15.94
C HIS A 73 -5.85 1.07 17.26
N ASP A 74 -5.75 -0.07 17.95
CA ASP A 74 -6.37 -0.29 19.25
C ASP A 74 -5.53 0.33 20.37
N PRO A 75 -5.97 1.45 21.00
CA PRO A 75 -5.20 2.11 22.05
C PRO A 75 -5.12 1.29 23.35
N SER A 76 -5.98 0.27 23.51
CA SER A 76 -5.94 -0.62 24.66
C SER A 76 -4.85 -1.69 24.56
N ARG A 77 -4.26 -1.88 23.37
CA ARG A 77 -3.18 -2.83 23.16
C ARG A 77 -1.84 -2.30 23.68
N PRO A 78 -0.98 -3.17 24.24
CA PRO A 78 0.39 -2.80 24.58
C PRO A 78 1.11 -2.17 23.39
N ALA A 79 1.92 -1.13 23.63
CA ALA A 79 2.67 -0.46 22.58
C ALA A 79 3.53 -1.43 21.75
N ALA A 80 4.06 -2.48 22.38
CA ALA A 80 4.85 -3.48 21.70
C ALA A 80 4.09 -4.29 20.65
N ASP A 81 2.86 -4.70 20.96
CA ASP A 81 2.00 -5.41 20.00
C ASP A 81 1.67 -4.52 18.79
N ARG A 82 1.44 -3.24 19.04
CA ARG A 82 1.16 -2.22 18.02
C ARG A 82 2.37 -2.02 17.10
N ILE A 83 3.57 -1.95 17.65
CA ILE A 83 4.82 -1.80 16.89
C ILE A 83 5.10 -3.06 16.06
N LEU A 84 4.92 -4.26 16.62
CA LEU A 84 5.05 -5.51 15.88
C LEU A 84 4.00 -5.65 14.77
N ALA A 85 2.79 -5.12 14.97
CA ALA A 85 1.77 -5.07 13.93
C ALA A 85 2.18 -4.12 12.79
N ALA A 86 2.72 -2.94 13.11
CA ALA A 86 3.30 -2.03 12.12
C ALA A 86 4.45 -2.67 11.33
N ASP A 87 5.35 -3.40 11.99
CA ASP A 87 6.45 -4.13 11.34
C ASP A 87 5.96 -5.24 10.38
N ARG A 88 4.86 -5.92 10.72
CA ARG A 88 4.25 -6.89 9.80
C ARG A 88 3.56 -6.21 8.62
N LEU A 89 2.83 -5.12 8.88
CA LEU A 89 2.15 -4.34 7.83
C LEU A 89 3.13 -3.72 6.84
N SER A 90 4.26 -3.18 7.31
CA SER A 90 5.27 -2.54 6.47
C SER A 90 5.94 -3.51 5.49
N ARG A 91 5.93 -4.82 5.79
CA ARG A 91 6.50 -5.89 4.96
C ARG A 91 5.45 -6.69 4.18
N ASN A 92 4.16 -6.36 4.33
CA ASN A 92 3.09 -7.10 3.70
C ASN A 92 2.80 -6.54 2.28
N PRO A 93 2.96 -7.35 1.21
CA PRO A 93 2.75 -6.91 -0.17
C PRO A 93 1.29 -6.57 -0.50
N ASP A 94 0.32 -7.03 0.31
CA ASP A 94 -1.09 -6.73 0.11
C ASP A 94 -1.49 -5.33 0.65
N VAL A 95 -0.59 -4.66 1.39
CA VAL A 95 -0.82 -3.30 1.90
C VAL A 95 -0.35 -2.29 0.86
N THR A 96 -1.25 -1.41 0.46
CA THR A 96 -0.94 -0.40 -0.56
C THR A 96 -0.05 0.72 0.00
N GLN A 97 0.78 1.33 -0.86
CA GLN A 97 1.63 2.47 -0.48
C GLN A 97 0.82 3.65 0.05
N ARG A 98 -0.41 3.85 -0.46
CA ARG A 98 -1.35 4.86 0.04
C ARG A 98 -1.77 4.57 1.48
N GLN A 99 -2.07 3.31 1.81
CA GLN A 99 -2.42 2.92 3.18
C GLN A 99 -1.25 3.13 4.13
N LEU A 100 -0.02 2.73 3.75
CA LEU A 100 1.18 2.99 4.55
C LEU A 100 1.37 4.50 4.79
N TYR A 101 1.22 5.32 3.75
CA TYR A 101 1.29 6.78 3.86
C TYR A 101 0.25 7.32 4.85
N ASP A 102 -1.02 6.90 4.74
CA ASP A 102 -2.07 7.39 5.63
C ASP A 102 -1.86 6.90 7.08
N ILE A 103 -1.28 5.72 7.29
CA ILE A 103 -0.94 5.17 8.61
C ILE A 103 0.24 5.94 9.24
N SER A 104 1.31 6.24 8.51
CA SER A 104 2.49 6.91 9.09
C SER A 104 2.19 8.32 9.63
N LEU A 105 1.18 8.99 9.06
CA LEU A 105 0.74 10.33 9.46
C LEU A 105 -0.12 10.36 10.73
N ARG A 106 -0.55 9.21 11.25
CA ARG A 106 -1.40 9.10 12.44
C ARG A 106 -0.62 9.42 13.71
N ARG A 107 -0.94 10.53 14.36
CA ARG A 107 -0.27 11.02 15.58
C ARG A 107 -0.63 10.21 16.84
N ASP A 108 -1.68 9.40 16.79
CA ASP A 108 -2.12 8.49 17.86
C ASP A 108 -1.36 7.15 17.89
N LEU A 109 -0.51 6.91 16.89
CA LEU A 109 0.35 5.73 16.83
C LEU A 109 1.68 5.99 17.53
N PRO A 110 2.30 4.95 18.14
CA PRO A 110 3.65 5.05 18.67
C PRO A 110 4.64 5.47 17.58
N ASP A 111 5.60 6.34 17.91
CA ASP A 111 6.61 6.81 16.95
C ASP A 111 7.39 5.67 16.28
N PRO A 112 7.80 4.57 16.96
CA PRO A 112 8.44 3.44 16.28
C PRO A 112 7.55 2.77 15.23
N ALA A 113 6.24 2.70 15.47
CA ALA A 113 5.29 2.14 14.51
C ALA A 113 5.16 3.04 13.28
N ARG A 114 5.08 4.36 13.49
CA ARG A 114 5.05 5.36 12.41
C ARG A 114 6.34 5.33 11.60
N TYR A 115 7.48 5.19 12.26
CA TYR A 115 8.79 5.07 11.62
C TYR A 115 8.84 3.86 10.69
N LEU A 116 8.48 2.67 11.17
CA LEU A 116 8.50 1.44 10.37
C LEU A 116 7.64 1.53 9.12
N VAL A 117 6.44 2.09 9.26
CA VAL A 117 5.51 2.25 8.16
C VAL A 117 6.00 3.30 7.16
N ALA A 118 6.54 4.43 7.64
CA ALA A 118 7.11 5.46 6.77
C ALA A 118 8.39 4.98 6.06
N GLU A 119 9.21 4.18 6.72
CA GLU A 119 10.45 3.63 6.18
C GLU A 119 10.20 2.65 5.01
N ALA A 120 9.06 1.96 5.03
CA ALA A 120 8.64 1.03 3.98
C ALA A 120 8.01 1.71 2.76
N LEU A 121 7.83 3.03 2.78
CA LEU A 121 7.35 3.75 1.61
C LEU A 121 8.39 3.70 0.47
N THR A 122 7.92 3.37 -0.72
CA THR A 122 8.73 3.30 -1.94
C THR A 122 8.43 4.49 -2.87
N ALA A 123 9.12 4.56 -4.01
CA ALA A 123 8.83 5.53 -5.08
C ALA A 123 7.34 5.55 -5.48
N GLU A 124 6.65 4.41 -5.39
CA GLU A 124 5.24 4.27 -5.75
C GLU A 124 4.30 5.15 -4.92
N ALA A 125 4.67 5.47 -3.67
CA ALA A 125 3.90 6.40 -2.82
C ALA A 125 3.74 7.81 -3.44
N THR A 126 4.60 8.16 -4.41
CA THR A 126 4.60 9.47 -5.06
C THR A 126 3.86 9.48 -6.41
N LYS A 127 3.50 8.31 -6.98
CA LYS A 127 3.05 8.21 -8.38
C LYS A 127 1.73 8.91 -8.68
N ASP A 128 0.78 8.85 -7.74
CA ASP A 128 -0.56 9.38 -7.98
C ASP A 128 -0.58 10.92 -8.04
N ASP A 129 0.20 11.59 -7.18
CA ASP A 129 0.34 13.05 -7.16
C ASP A 129 1.73 13.47 -6.63
N PRO A 130 2.77 13.45 -7.49
CA PRO A 130 4.15 13.77 -7.08
C PRO A 130 4.27 15.20 -6.54
N ARG A 131 3.46 16.13 -7.07
CA ARG A 131 3.46 17.53 -6.69
C ARG A 131 2.89 17.73 -5.29
N ALA A 132 1.68 17.22 -5.04
CA ALA A 132 1.08 17.34 -3.71
C ALA A 132 1.92 16.61 -2.66
N PHE A 133 2.49 15.46 -3.01
CA PHE A 133 3.40 14.73 -2.12
C PHE A 133 4.64 15.57 -1.78
N ALA A 134 5.35 16.14 -2.76
CA ALA A 134 6.51 16.98 -2.52
C ALA A 134 6.17 18.23 -1.69
N LEU A 135 5.03 18.88 -1.96
CA LEU A 135 4.54 20.01 -1.16
C LEU A 135 4.23 19.60 0.29
N ALA A 136 3.60 18.45 0.50
CA ALA A 136 3.32 17.92 1.83
C ALA A 136 4.62 17.67 2.60
N VAL A 137 5.63 17.06 1.98
CA VAL A 137 6.94 16.82 2.60
C VAL A 137 7.66 18.14 2.91
N ALA A 138 7.55 19.16 2.08
CA ALA A 138 8.20 20.45 2.33
C ALA A 138 7.48 21.29 3.41
N ARG A 139 6.15 21.29 3.43
CA ARG A 139 5.37 22.33 4.14
C ARG A 139 4.47 21.81 5.26
N SER A 140 4.38 20.50 5.49
CA SER A 140 3.55 19.99 6.60
C SER A 140 4.05 20.48 7.95
N GLU A 141 3.17 21.14 8.70
CA GLU A 141 3.48 21.69 10.02
C GLU A 141 3.50 20.62 11.11
N GLY A 142 4.45 20.74 12.05
CA GLY A 142 4.55 19.86 13.22
C GLY A 142 4.97 18.41 12.90
N TRP A 143 5.47 18.15 11.69
CA TRP A 143 6.13 16.87 11.41
C TRP A 143 7.51 16.86 12.07
N PRO A 144 7.86 15.81 12.82
CA PRO A 144 9.23 15.66 13.30
C PRO A 144 10.18 15.44 12.11
N ASP A 145 11.42 15.90 12.24
CA ASP A 145 12.39 15.89 11.13
C ASP A 145 12.67 14.48 10.62
N TRP A 146 12.70 13.47 11.50
CA TRP A 146 12.85 12.08 11.09
C TRP A 146 11.71 11.60 10.18
N LEU A 147 10.46 12.04 10.42
CA LEU A 147 9.32 11.64 9.59
C LEU A 147 9.38 12.36 8.25
N ARG A 148 9.68 13.66 8.25
CA ARG A 148 9.87 14.43 7.03
C ARG A 148 10.95 13.80 6.15
N LEU A 149 12.05 13.39 6.75
CA LEU A 149 13.15 12.70 6.09
C LEU A 149 12.72 11.34 5.49
N LEU A 150 11.96 10.52 6.24
CA LEU A 150 11.45 9.25 5.71
C LEU A 150 10.48 9.45 4.54
N HIS A 151 9.65 10.49 4.56
CA HIS A 151 8.81 10.81 3.41
C HIS A 151 9.56 11.48 2.25
N LEU A 152 10.73 12.09 2.47
CA LEU A 152 11.59 12.59 1.40
C LEU A 152 12.24 11.45 0.60
N ARG A 153 12.48 10.29 1.22
CA ARG A 153 13.07 9.12 0.56
C ARG A 153 12.28 8.65 -0.68
N PRO A 154 10.96 8.41 -0.63
CA PRO A 154 10.14 8.12 -1.81
C PRO A 154 10.39 9.05 -2.99
N LEU A 155 10.56 10.36 -2.75
CA LEU A 155 10.89 11.33 -3.80
C LEU A 155 12.29 11.09 -4.36
N ALA A 156 13.28 10.76 -3.52
CA ALA A 156 14.62 10.39 -3.96
C ALA A 156 14.60 9.15 -4.88
N TYR A 157 13.90 8.07 -4.49
CA TYR A 157 13.78 6.89 -5.36
C TYR A 157 13.04 7.22 -6.66
N ALA A 158 11.90 7.93 -6.58
CA ALA A 158 11.10 8.30 -7.74
C ALA A 158 11.87 9.21 -8.72
N SER A 159 12.76 10.08 -8.23
CA SER A 159 13.62 10.92 -9.08
C SER A 159 14.58 10.09 -9.94
N GLY A 160 15.03 8.94 -9.42
CA GLY A 160 15.83 7.97 -10.16
C GLY A 160 15.05 7.26 -11.27
N GLU A 161 13.76 7.02 -11.04
CA GLU A 161 12.84 6.38 -11.99
C GLU A 161 12.29 7.34 -13.06
N GLY A 162 12.73 8.60 -13.08
CA GLY A 162 12.26 9.62 -14.02
C GLY A 162 10.94 10.30 -13.61
N GLY A 163 10.56 10.20 -12.34
CA GLY A 163 9.40 10.90 -11.79
C GLY A 163 9.51 12.42 -11.95
N ALA A 164 8.43 13.05 -12.43
CA ALA A 164 8.34 14.51 -12.57
C ALA A 164 8.08 15.15 -11.20
N ILE A 165 9.14 15.33 -10.43
CA ILE A 165 9.06 15.92 -9.08
C ILE A 165 9.21 17.44 -9.15
N GLU A 166 8.32 18.14 -8.46
CA GLU A 166 8.38 19.59 -8.36
C GLU A 166 9.64 20.06 -7.63
N GLN A 167 10.38 20.97 -8.27
CA GLN A 167 11.68 21.40 -7.79
C GLN A 167 11.59 22.44 -6.67
N GLU A 168 10.55 23.28 -6.64
CA GLU A 168 10.40 24.33 -5.64
C GLU A 168 10.32 23.76 -4.20
N PRO A 169 9.48 22.76 -3.89
CA PRO A 169 9.46 22.12 -2.57
C PRO A 169 10.83 21.52 -2.18
N LEU A 170 11.52 20.90 -3.14
CA LEU A 170 12.85 20.34 -2.89
C LEU A 170 13.90 21.43 -2.60
N ARG A 171 13.82 22.59 -3.25
CA ARG A 171 14.69 23.75 -2.95
C ARG A 171 14.40 24.38 -1.58
N GLU A 172 13.17 24.29 -1.09
CA GLU A 172 12.84 24.66 0.28
C GLU A 172 13.50 23.68 1.26
N LEU A 173 13.35 22.37 1.02
CA LEU A 173 13.99 21.33 1.83
C LEU A 173 15.52 21.37 1.79
N ALA A 174 16.13 21.74 0.66
CA ALA A 174 17.57 21.93 0.54
C ALA A 174 18.11 23.08 1.42
N ARG A 175 17.23 23.94 1.94
CA ARG A 175 17.54 25.03 2.89
C ARG A 175 17.08 24.72 4.31
N HIS A 176 16.64 23.50 4.59
CA HIS A 176 16.15 23.08 5.89
C HIS A 176 17.24 23.21 6.98
N PRO A 177 16.90 23.54 8.25
CA PRO A 177 17.87 23.61 9.34
C PRO A 177 18.61 22.28 9.57
N ASP A 178 17.90 21.18 9.42
CA ASP A 178 18.47 19.83 9.55
C ASP A 178 19.42 19.48 8.36
N PRO A 179 20.70 19.16 8.62
CA PRO A 179 21.69 18.86 7.58
C PRO A 179 21.41 17.57 6.79
N VAL A 180 20.77 16.57 7.38
CA VAL A 180 20.43 15.31 6.75
C VAL A 180 19.30 15.52 5.75
N ILE A 181 18.26 16.29 6.13
CA ILE A 181 17.18 16.68 5.20
C ILE A 181 17.74 17.47 4.02
N ARG A 182 18.67 18.41 4.25
CA ARG A 182 19.32 19.15 3.16
C ARG A 182 20.06 18.23 2.18
N LEU A 183 20.80 17.25 2.69
CA LEU A 183 21.56 16.31 1.87
C LEU A 183 20.64 15.48 0.97
N TRP A 184 19.59 14.90 1.54
CA TRP A 184 18.61 14.13 0.78
C TRP A 184 17.90 14.99 -0.27
N ALA A 185 17.49 16.22 0.08
CA ALA A 185 16.85 17.12 -0.87
C ALA A 185 17.79 17.56 -2.00
N THR A 186 19.07 17.79 -1.68
CA THR A 186 20.12 18.12 -2.66
C THR A 186 20.36 16.96 -3.61
N TYR A 187 20.40 15.72 -3.10
CA TYR A 187 20.46 14.52 -3.92
C TYR A 187 19.25 14.41 -4.86
N THR A 188 18.02 14.55 -4.34
CA THR A 188 16.80 14.47 -5.15
C THR A 188 16.77 15.53 -6.25
N LEU A 189 17.20 16.77 -5.95
CA LEU A 189 17.37 17.81 -6.96
C LEU A 189 18.40 17.39 -8.01
N ALA A 190 19.61 16.99 -7.60
CA ALA A 190 20.69 16.57 -8.49
C ALA A 190 20.32 15.40 -9.42
N GLN A 191 19.44 14.50 -8.95
CA GLN A 191 18.93 13.36 -9.69
C GLN A 191 17.79 13.77 -10.65
N SER A 192 16.89 14.66 -10.23
CA SER A 192 15.70 15.06 -10.99
C SER A 192 15.98 15.74 -12.34
N SER A 193 17.17 16.32 -12.54
CA SER A 193 17.57 16.86 -13.84
C SER A 193 19.07 16.84 -14.05
N ARG A 194 19.49 16.48 -15.26
CA ARG A 194 20.88 16.57 -15.72
C ARG A 194 21.42 18.00 -15.75
N SER A 195 20.55 19.01 -15.75
CA SER A 195 20.93 20.43 -15.71
C SER A 195 21.47 20.89 -14.34
N HIS A 196 21.22 20.12 -13.28
CA HIS A 196 21.51 20.50 -11.89
C HIS A 196 22.95 20.17 -11.50
N ARG A 197 23.91 20.62 -12.33
CA ARG A 197 25.35 20.41 -12.10
C ARG A 197 25.80 21.02 -10.77
N ALA A 198 25.22 22.14 -10.36
CA ALA A 198 25.55 22.81 -9.11
C ALA A 198 25.25 21.95 -7.88
N GLU A 199 24.11 21.26 -7.86
CA GLU A 199 23.69 20.37 -6.77
C GLU A 199 24.60 19.14 -6.70
N ARG A 200 25.08 18.64 -7.85
CA ARG A 200 26.09 17.57 -7.90
C ARG A 200 27.41 18.00 -7.28
N GLU A 201 27.93 19.17 -7.67
CA GLU A 201 29.16 19.71 -7.10
C GLU A 201 29.00 20.01 -5.60
N THR A 202 27.83 20.49 -5.19
CA THR A 202 27.50 20.70 -3.78
C THR A 202 27.56 19.39 -2.99
N LEU A 203 26.97 18.31 -3.53
CA LEU A 203 27.01 17.00 -2.88
C LEU A 203 28.44 16.45 -2.79
N ARG A 204 29.28 16.65 -3.82
CA ARG A 204 30.71 16.28 -3.76
C ARG A 204 31.47 17.06 -2.70
N ALA A 205 31.26 18.37 -2.61
CA ALA A 205 31.92 19.20 -1.60
C ALA A 205 31.50 18.76 -0.18
N LEU A 206 30.21 18.46 0.02
CA LEU A 206 29.70 17.97 1.31
C LEU A 206 30.19 16.56 1.66
N ALA A 207 30.50 15.72 0.66
CA ALA A 207 31.11 14.41 0.88
C ALA A 207 32.58 14.51 1.33
N GLN A 208 33.26 15.63 1.05
CA GLN A 208 34.64 15.85 1.48
C GLN A 208 34.71 16.45 2.89
N ASP A 209 34.02 17.58 3.11
CA ASP A 209 34.17 18.39 4.33
C ASP A 209 32.82 18.81 4.96
N GLY A 210 31.73 18.10 4.66
CA GLY A 210 30.40 18.40 5.17
C GLY A 210 30.16 17.96 6.62
N PRO A 211 29.00 18.31 7.20
CA PRO A 211 28.62 17.90 8.56
C PRO A 211 28.37 16.39 8.71
N HIS A 212 27.98 15.73 7.61
CA HIS A 212 27.79 14.29 7.52
C HIS A 212 28.44 13.76 6.23
N PRO A 213 29.77 13.69 6.18
CA PRO A 213 30.50 13.36 4.96
C PRO A 213 30.19 11.93 4.48
N ASP A 214 30.02 10.99 5.42
CA ASP A 214 29.68 9.59 5.12
C ASP A 214 28.32 9.47 4.40
N LEU A 215 27.28 10.14 4.92
CA LEU A 215 25.97 10.16 4.27
C LEU A 215 26.03 10.82 2.90
N ALA A 216 26.74 11.95 2.79
CA ALA A 216 26.92 12.64 1.52
C ALA A 216 27.65 11.75 0.49
N ALA A 217 28.63 10.95 0.93
CA ALA A 217 29.32 9.97 0.09
C ALA A 217 28.39 8.84 -0.37
N LEU A 218 27.50 8.33 0.50
CA LEU A 218 26.49 7.33 0.12
C LEU A 218 25.53 7.86 -0.94
N LEU A 219 25.04 9.09 -0.76
CA LEU A 219 24.15 9.74 -1.74
C LEU A 219 24.88 10.07 -3.05
N LEU A 220 26.15 10.48 -2.99
CA LEU A 220 26.97 10.69 -4.19
C LEU A 220 27.17 9.38 -4.95
N ARG A 221 27.45 8.27 -4.25
CA ARG A 221 27.56 6.94 -4.84
C ARG A 221 26.24 6.50 -5.50
N ALA A 222 25.10 6.83 -4.89
CA ALA A 222 23.79 6.57 -5.49
C ALA A 222 23.58 7.40 -6.78
N LEU A 223 24.09 8.62 -6.83
CA LEU A 223 23.98 9.54 -7.97
C LEU A 223 24.89 9.13 -9.15
N GLU A 224 26.03 8.51 -8.84
CA GLU A 224 27.04 8.07 -9.79
C GLU A 224 26.87 6.61 -10.23
N ALA A 225 25.92 5.87 -9.64
CA ALA A 225 25.62 4.49 -10.01
C ALA A 225 25.17 4.38 -11.48
N GLU A 226 25.69 3.38 -12.18
CA GLU A 226 25.39 3.14 -13.60
C GLU A 226 24.00 2.55 -13.84
N ASP A 227 23.45 1.84 -12.84
CA ASP A 227 22.17 1.16 -12.92
C ASP A 227 21.25 1.46 -11.72
N ASP A 228 19.97 1.15 -11.90
CA ASP A 228 18.94 1.38 -10.87
C ASP A 228 19.17 0.53 -9.62
N ARG A 229 19.74 -0.67 -9.78
CA ARG A 229 20.02 -1.59 -8.67
C ARG A 229 21.10 -1.04 -7.75
N GLY A 230 22.22 -0.57 -8.31
CA GLY A 230 23.31 0.04 -7.56
C GLY A 230 22.88 1.34 -6.89
N ARG A 231 22.08 2.16 -7.58
CA ARG A 231 21.48 3.36 -7.00
C ARG A 231 20.62 3.03 -5.78
N ASN A 232 19.67 2.10 -5.94
CA ASN A 232 18.74 1.74 -4.86
C ASN A 232 19.48 1.12 -3.68
N ALA A 233 20.48 0.25 -3.92
CA ALA A 233 21.29 -0.31 -2.85
C ALA A 233 22.04 0.78 -2.04
N ALA A 234 22.56 1.80 -2.71
CA ALA A 234 23.21 2.92 -2.03
C ALA A 234 22.21 3.80 -1.26
N LEU A 235 20.99 3.99 -1.76
CA LEU A 235 19.91 4.67 -1.04
C LEU A 235 19.42 3.86 0.18
N ASP A 236 19.38 2.53 0.10
CA ASP A 236 19.03 1.66 1.22
C ASP A 236 20.10 1.70 2.32
N GLU A 237 21.39 1.76 1.94
CA GLU A 237 22.49 1.99 2.89
C GLU A 237 22.40 3.39 3.53
N ALA A 238 22.13 4.43 2.73
CA ALA A 238 21.89 5.79 3.25
C ALA A 238 20.68 5.85 4.19
N THR A 239 19.67 5.03 3.95
CA THR A 239 18.50 4.88 4.83
C THR A 239 18.88 4.25 6.16
N SER A 240 19.65 3.16 6.11
CA SER A 240 20.15 2.48 7.31
C SER A 240 20.99 3.42 8.15
N TRP A 241 21.81 4.26 7.50
CA TRP A 241 22.59 5.31 8.16
C TRP A 241 21.70 6.28 8.96
N ILE A 242 20.54 6.71 8.41
CA ILE A 242 19.61 7.62 9.10
C ILE A 242 19.20 7.02 10.46
N ARG A 243 18.83 5.75 10.47
CA ARG A 243 18.34 5.08 11.69
C ARG A 243 19.35 5.12 12.82
N GLU A 244 20.62 4.98 12.50
CA GLU A 244 21.73 4.93 13.46
C GLU A 244 22.24 6.32 13.87
N HIS A 245 22.35 7.25 12.92
CA HIS A 245 23.11 8.49 13.12
C HIS A 245 22.26 9.75 13.21
N HIS A 246 21.03 9.77 12.68
CA HIS A 246 20.18 10.96 12.78
C HIS A 246 19.58 11.05 14.19
N PRO A 247 19.80 12.14 14.95
CA PRO A 247 19.45 12.23 16.37
C PRO A 247 17.95 12.08 16.63
N GLY A 248 17.12 12.59 15.72
CA GLY A 248 15.67 12.44 15.79
C GLY A 248 15.20 11.02 15.43
N ALA A 249 15.96 10.25 14.66
CA ALA A 249 15.59 8.90 14.25
C ALA A 249 16.05 7.86 15.27
N SER A 250 17.29 7.99 15.75
CA SER A 250 17.85 7.09 16.77
C SER A 250 17.09 7.19 18.09
N SER A 251 16.63 8.38 18.48
CA SER A 251 15.83 8.59 19.69
C SER A 251 14.46 7.90 19.65
N VAL A 252 13.86 7.71 18.47
CA VAL A 252 12.61 6.93 18.32
C VAL A 252 12.80 5.50 18.82
N TRP A 253 14.01 4.96 18.69
CA TRP A 253 14.35 3.59 19.07
C TRP A 253 14.88 3.45 20.50
N SER A 254 14.91 4.52 21.30
CA SER A 254 15.31 4.43 22.70
C SER A 254 14.39 3.46 23.47
N GLY A 255 14.97 2.42 24.08
CA GLY A 255 14.22 1.34 24.76
C GLY A 255 13.78 0.17 23.86
N TRP A 256 14.27 0.12 22.62
CA TRP A 256 14.02 -0.96 21.66
C TRP A 256 15.33 -1.54 21.13
N GLU A 257 15.47 -2.86 21.20
CA GLU A 257 16.61 -3.60 20.64
C GLU A 257 16.27 -4.16 19.26
N GLN A 258 17.24 -4.07 18.36
CA GLN A 258 17.15 -4.67 17.03
C GLN A 258 17.59 -6.14 17.13
N ALA A 259 16.63 -7.06 17.21
CA ALA A 259 16.91 -8.49 17.36
C ALA A 259 16.75 -9.22 16.00
N GLY A 260 17.81 -9.23 15.19
CA GLY A 260 17.81 -9.92 13.90
C GLY A 260 16.83 -9.31 12.89
N SER A 261 15.91 -10.11 12.34
CA SER A 261 14.93 -9.68 11.31
C SER A 261 13.68 -8.96 11.88
N GLY A 262 13.72 -8.54 13.15
CA GLY A 262 12.62 -7.80 13.77
C GLY A 262 13.09 -6.98 14.97
N ASN A 263 12.28 -5.97 15.34
CA ASN A 263 12.55 -5.15 16.52
C ASN A 263 11.86 -5.76 17.75
N ARG A 264 12.55 -5.80 18.89
CA ARG A 264 12.02 -6.28 20.17
C ARG A 264 12.18 -5.19 21.24
N PRO A 265 11.27 -5.08 22.21
CA PRO A 265 11.49 -4.21 23.35
C PRO A 265 12.74 -4.68 24.10
N SER A 266 13.58 -3.74 24.56
CA SER A 266 14.67 -4.05 25.48
C SER A 266 14.06 -4.65 26.75
N SER A 267 14.46 -5.85 27.14
CA SER A 267 13.92 -6.50 28.35
C SER A 267 14.16 -5.61 29.58
N PRO A 268 13.16 -5.40 30.46
CA PRO A 268 13.35 -4.58 31.67
C PRO A 268 14.22 -5.24 32.77
N GLU A 269 14.97 -6.32 32.47
CA GLU A 269 15.58 -7.18 33.49
C GLU A 269 17.08 -6.90 33.77
N GLU A 270 17.72 -5.97 33.07
CA GLU A 270 19.16 -5.67 33.27
C GLU A 270 19.44 -4.37 34.06
N ALA A 271 18.40 -3.76 34.64
CA ALA A 271 18.51 -2.58 35.52
C ALA A 271 18.06 -2.89 36.95
N ALA A 272 18.69 -3.88 37.60
CA ALA A 272 18.66 -4.01 39.05
C ALA A 272 20.08 -3.80 39.61
N PRO A 273 20.36 -2.69 40.32
CA PRO A 273 21.59 -2.55 41.07
C PRO A 273 21.60 -3.59 42.20
N GLY A 274 22.75 -4.23 42.37
CA GLY A 274 22.96 -5.31 43.34
C GLY A 274 22.40 -4.98 44.71
N THR A 275 21.63 -5.93 45.26
CA THR A 275 21.39 -6.04 46.68
C THR A 275 22.73 -6.22 47.38
N SER A 276 23.33 -5.13 47.86
CA SER A 276 24.34 -5.19 48.91
C SER A 276 23.64 -5.62 50.19
N SER A 277 23.61 -6.92 50.42
CA SER A 277 23.38 -7.53 51.71
C SER A 277 24.58 -7.24 52.60
N ASP A 278 24.60 -6.05 53.22
CA ASP A 278 25.47 -5.73 54.35
C ASP A 278 24.70 -4.81 55.31
N ALA A 279 23.92 -5.41 56.21
CA ALA A 279 23.63 -4.87 57.54
C ALA A 279 22.95 -5.95 58.41
N GLU A 280 23.31 -5.93 59.70
CA GLU A 280 22.88 -6.76 60.84
C GLU A 280 23.66 -8.08 60.99
N GLY A 281 24.53 -8.29 61.99
CA GLY A 281 24.56 -7.70 63.32
C GLY A 281 24.36 -8.79 64.37
N ALA A 282 25.44 -9.52 64.69
CA ALA A 282 25.66 -10.24 65.94
C ALA A 282 27.16 -10.52 66.11
#